data_AF-A0A813KH90-F1
#
_entry.id   AF-A0A813KH90-F1
#
_cell.length_a   1.000
_cell.length_b   1.000
_cell.length_c   1.000
_cell.angle_alpha   90.00
_cell.angle_beta   90.00
_cell.angle_gamma   90.00
#
_symmetry.space_group_name_H-M   'P 1'
#
loop_
_entity.id
_entity.type
_entity.pdbx_description
1 polymer ?
#
loop_
_entity_poly.entity_id
_entity_poly.type
_entity_poly.pdbx_seq_one_letter_code
_entity_poly.pdbx_strand_id
1 'polypeptide(L)'
;AITDQVLQITLQLNEPGTVWCQPVLPATDAGKIDIADVDGTTYIAYIKGRTASFMEYVHTAFRNVDVEVNMLDNDDGLAATSLLSETPYNIFCFAQDDWQIEADNSALQSANYAIGNTATPSMAGGNTGNEITFVAATAVKDAIGQVITLDLTPPVITVTGIASTETTITVTAKLSETGTIWCQAVRTGFNVPTILEILDSNYNSAFTYAASPAATTTVLITGYDRPRNYDNSY
;
A
#
# COMPACT_ATOMS: atom_id res chain seq x y z
N ALA A 1 -8.75 -4.82 4.95
CA ALA A 1 -9.01 -3.44 4.47
C ALA A 1 -7.69 -2.71 4.52
N ILE A 2 -7.24 -2.09 3.43
CA ILE A 2 -5.92 -1.45 3.36
C ILE A 2 -5.95 -0.20 4.26
N THR A 3 -5.20 -0.22 5.36
CA THR A 3 -4.86 1.00 6.08
C THR A 3 -3.57 1.58 5.50
N ASP A 4 -3.30 2.85 5.80
CA ASP A 4 -2.16 3.69 5.37
C ASP A 4 -0.80 2.98 5.19
N GLN A 5 -0.51 1.96 5.99
CA GLN A 5 0.76 1.24 6.00
C GLN A 5 0.59 -0.28 6.05
N VAL A 6 -0.60 -0.83 5.81
CA VAL A 6 -0.85 -2.29 5.87
C VAL A 6 -1.27 -2.80 4.50
N LEU A 7 -0.45 -3.69 3.94
CA LEU A 7 -0.80 -4.47 2.76
C LEU A 7 -1.36 -5.82 3.23
N GLN A 8 -2.60 -6.13 2.85
CA GLN A 8 -3.23 -7.40 3.16
C GLN A 8 -3.15 -8.32 1.94
N ILE A 9 -2.57 -9.50 2.12
CA ILE A 9 -2.44 -10.52 1.07
C ILE A 9 -3.33 -11.70 1.43
N THR A 10 -4.36 -11.93 0.62
CA THR A 10 -5.24 -13.09 0.76
C THR A 10 -4.73 -14.23 -0.12
N LEU A 11 -4.40 -15.37 0.48
CA LEU A 11 -3.91 -16.56 -0.22
C LEU A 11 -4.53 -17.84 0.35
N GLN A 12 -4.32 -18.96 -0.34
CA GLN A 12 -4.72 -20.28 0.12
C GLN A 12 -3.55 -21.26 0.01
N LEU A 13 -3.40 -22.11 1.02
CA LEU A 13 -2.56 -23.30 0.91
C LEU A 13 -3.45 -24.48 0.54
N ASN A 14 -2.96 -25.36 -0.33
CA ASN A 14 -3.64 -26.62 -0.68
C ASN A 14 -3.54 -27.68 0.42
N GLU A 15 -2.76 -27.41 1.47
CA GLU A 15 -2.47 -28.31 2.60
C GLU A 15 -2.28 -27.44 3.88
N PRO A 16 -2.40 -28.01 5.08
CA PRO A 16 -2.01 -27.31 6.31
C PRO A 16 -0.52 -26.94 6.32
N GLY A 17 -0.17 -25.88 7.03
CA GLY A 17 1.20 -25.39 7.15
C GLY A 17 1.23 -23.95 7.62
N THR A 18 2.34 -23.27 7.36
CA THR A 18 2.52 -21.85 7.67
C THR A 18 2.91 -21.10 6.41
N VAL A 19 2.36 -19.90 6.25
CA VAL A 19 2.74 -18.97 5.19
C VAL A 19 3.40 -17.74 5.79
N TRP A 20 4.41 -17.22 5.10
CA TRP A 20 5.07 -15.95 5.38
C TRP A 20 4.99 -15.07 4.15
N CYS A 21 4.86 -13.76 4.33
CA CYS A 21 4.97 -12.81 3.24
C CYS A 21 5.84 -11.62 3.66
N GLN A 22 6.67 -11.13 2.75
CA GLN A 22 7.56 -10.00 2.98
C GLN A 22 7.44 -8.99 1.83
N PRO A 23 7.21 -7.70 2.12
CA PRO A 23 7.32 -6.65 1.12
C PRO A 23 8.80 -6.36 0.82
N VAL A 24 9.09 -6.06 -0.43
CA VAL A 24 10.41 -5.65 -0.92
C VAL A 24 10.28 -4.48 -1.90
N LEU A 25 11.36 -3.70 -2.05
CA LEU A 25 11.41 -2.68 -3.08
C LEU A 25 11.50 -3.32 -4.49
N PRO A 26 10.77 -2.77 -5.47
CA PRO A 26 10.76 -3.29 -6.84
C PRO A 26 12.04 -2.96 -7.62
N ALA A 27 12.83 -1.98 -7.14
CA ALA A 27 14.08 -1.54 -7.73
C ALA A 27 15.21 -1.76 -6.74
N THR A 28 16.41 -1.96 -7.27
CA THR A 28 17.60 -2.17 -6.45
C THR A 28 17.88 -0.98 -5.55
N ASP A 29 18.08 -1.25 -4.26
CA ASP A 29 18.37 -0.29 -3.19
C ASP A 29 19.44 -0.87 -2.26
N ALA A 30 20.28 -0.02 -1.68
CA ALA A 30 21.37 -0.48 -0.80
C ALA A 30 21.02 -0.41 0.69
N GLY A 31 19.84 0.10 1.06
CA GLY A 31 19.44 0.32 2.45
C GLY A 31 18.30 -0.56 2.91
N LYS A 32 17.43 -0.99 1.99
CA LYS A 32 16.24 -1.80 2.24
C LYS A 32 16.25 -3.04 1.38
N ILE A 33 15.58 -4.07 1.88
CA ILE A 33 15.33 -5.28 1.11
C ILE A 33 14.65 -4.94 -0.23
N ASP A 34 15.20 -5.47 -1.31
CA ASP A 34 14.72 -5.31 -2.67
C ASP A 34 14.54 -6.66 -3.38
N ILE A 35 14.13 -6.61 -4.65
CA ILE A 35 13.90 -7.80 -5.47
C ILE A 35 15.16 -8.61 -5.79
N ALA A 36 16.34 -7.99 -5.80
CA ALA A 36 17.63 -8.63 -6.05
C ALA A 36 18.15 -9.37 -4.81
N ASP A 37 17.79 -8.94 -3.61
CA ASP A 37 18.21 -9.61 -2.36
C ASP A 37 17.50 -10.96 -2.13
N VAL A 38 16.30 -11.12 -2.68
CA VAL A 38 15.50 -12.34 -2.58
C VAL A 38 15.83 -13.26 -3.76
N ASP A 39 16.86 -14.10 -3.60
CA ASP A 39 17.34 -15.01 -4.64
C ASP A 39 17.18 -16.50 -4.27
N GLY A 40 17.58 -17.39 -5.18
CA GLY A 40 17.44 -18.83 -4.98
C GLY A 40 18.16 -19.42 -3.77
N THR A 41 19.07 -18.68 -3.14
CA THR A 41 19.84 -19.09 -1.96
C THR A 41 19.40 -18.37 -0.68
N THR A 42 18.85 -17.16 -0.80
CA THR A 42 18.49 -16.32 0.35
C THR A 42 17.00 -16.23 0.61
N TYR A 43 16.15 -16.60 -0.37
CA TYR A 43 14.72 -16.28 -0.34
C TYR A 43 13.99 -16.69 0.92
N ILE A 44 14.29 -17.87 1.49
CA ILE A 44 13.59 -18.35 2.69
C ILE A 44 13.83 -17.41 3.88
N ALA A 45 15.10 -17.06 4.13
CA ALA A 45 15.46 -16.20 5.26
C ALA A 45 14.90 -14.79 5.09
N TYR A 46 14.90 -14.27 3.86
CA TYR A 46 14.38 -12.94 3.57
C TYR A 46 12.85 -12.89 3.62
N ILE A 47 12.14 -13.90 3.10
CA ILE A 47 10.67 -13.93 3.09
C ILE A 47 10.09 -14.25 4.47
N LYS A 48 10.75 -15.09 5.28
CA LYS A 48 10.34 -15.32 6.68
C LYS A 48 10.53 -14.08 7.57
N GLY A 49 11.26 -13.09 7.09
CA GLY A 49 11.61 -11.89 7.84
C GLY A 49 12.88 -12.08 8.65
N ARG A 50 13.78 -11.10 8.58
CA ARG A 50 15.02 -11.07 9.38
C ARG A 50 14.83 -10.24 10.64
N THR A 51 14.07 -9.15 10.54
CA THR A 51 13.65 -8.33 11.69
C THR A 51 12.13 -8.35 11.87
N ALA A 52 11.36 -8.01 10.84
CA ALA A 52 9.91 -8.09 10.86
C ALA A 52 9.45 -9.38 10.19
N SER A 53 8.67 -10.20 10.89
CA SER A 53 8.13 -11.46 10.37
C SER A 53 6.60 -11.37 10.30
N PHE A 54 6.05 -11.61 9.11
CA PHE A 54 4.61 -11.62 8.88
C PHE A 54 4.20 -13.00 8.44
N MET A 55 3.40 -13.68 9.26
CA MET A 55 3.03 -15.07 9.04
C MET A 55 1.62 -15.39 9.48
N GLU A 56 1.05 -16.41 8.85
CA GLU A 56 -0.24 -16.97 9.22
C GLU A 56 -0.18 -18.50 9.28
N TYR A 57 -0.80 -19.04 10.32
CA TYR A 57 -0.94 -20.49 10.51
C TYR A 57 -2.19 -21.00 9.80
N VAL A 58 -1.98 -21.93 8.88
CA VAL A 58 -3.03 -22.55 8.07
C VAL A 58 -3.29 -23.96 8.56
N HIS A 59 -4.28 -24.11 9.45
CA HIS A 59 -4.66 -25.42 10.03
C HIS A 59 -5.60 -26.23 9.13
N THR A 60 -6.05 -25.67 8.01
CA THR A 60 -6.99 -26.33 7.10
C THR A 60 -6.70 -25.91 5.67
N ALA A 61 -6.54 -26.92 4.81
CA ALA A 61 -6.34 -26.75 3.38
C ALA A 61 -7.49 -25.96 2.72
N PHE A 62 -7.17 -25.27 1.62
CA PHE A 62 -8.10 -24.52 0.75
C PHE A 62 -8.89 -23.44 1.48
N ARG A 63 -8.37 -22.94 2.60
CA ARG A 63 -8.95 -21.83 3.35
C ARG A 63 -8.22 -20.54 2.98
N ASN A 64 -8.99 -19.48 2.76
CA ASN A 64 -8.44 -18.13 2.65
C ASN A 64 -7.78 -17.74 3.98
N VAL A 65 -6.54 -17.31 3.90
CA VAL A 65 -5.80 -16.69 4.99
C VAL A 65 -5.31 -15.32 4.54
N ASP A 66 -5.30 -14.39 5.48
CA ASP A 66 -4.94 -12.99 5.25
C ASP A 66 -3.63 -12.71 5.96
N VAL A 67 -2.55 -12.49 5.23
CA VAL A 67 -1.27 -12.03 5.80
C VAL A 67 -1.21 -10.51 5.69
N GLU A 68 -1.15 -9.83 6.83
CA GLU A 68 -1.02 -8.38 6.91
C GLU A 68 0.45 -7.98 7.10
N VAL A 69 1.01 -7.26 6.14
CA VAL A 69 2.40 -6.78 6.18
C VAL A 69 2.43 -5.26 6.30
N ASN A 70 3.28 -4.73 7.19
CA ASN A 70 3.32 -3.30 7.48
C ASN A 70 4.71 -2.70 7.70
N MET A 71 5.77 -3.51 7.57
CA MET A 71 7.15 -3.04 7.64
C MET A 71 7.99 -3.66 6.54
N LEU A 72 9.03 -2.93 6.19
CA LEU A 72 10.08 -3.29 5.24
C LEU A 72 11.39 -3.45 6.01
N ASP A 73 12.01 -4.62 5.90
CA ASP A 73 13.30 -4.89 6.51
C ASP A 73 14.42 -4.07 5.87
N ASN A 74 15.40 -3.65 6.67
CA ASN A 74 16.65 -3.13 6.16
C ASN A 74 17.48 -4.25 5.52
N ASP A 75 18.35 -3.88 4.59
CA ASP A 75 19.24 -4.86 3.96
C ASP A 75 20.25 -5.48 4.96
N ASP A 76 20.64 -4.74 5.99
CA ASP A 76 21.50 -5.24 7.08
C ASP A 76 20.82 -6.25 8.02
N GLY A 77 19.49 -6.40 7.93
CA GLY A 77 18.70 -7.28 8.79
C GLY A 77 18.68 -6.87 10.27
N LEU A 78 19.03 -5.63 10.61
CA LEU A 78 19.11 -5.14 11.99
C LEU A 78 17.90 -4.32 12.42
N ALA A 79 17.13 -3.80 11.46
CA ALA A 79 15.93 -3.03 11.72
C ALA A 79 14.90 -3.22 10.60
N ALA A 80 13.66 -2.83 10.90
CA ALA A 80 12.59 -2.71 9.93
C ALA A 80 11.97 -1.30 10.04
N THR A 81 11.41 -0.80 8.96
CA THR A 81 10.73 0.49 8.91
C THR A 81 9.34 0.37 8.32
N SER A 82 8.40 1.19 8.76
CA SER A 82 7.06 1.25 8.17
C SER A 82 7.11 1.47 6.66
N LEU A 83 6.09 0.94 5.97
CA LEU A 83 5.89 1.22 4.56
C LEU A 83 5.65 2.73 4.34
N LEU A 84 6.22 3.26 3.27
CA LEU A 84 6.05 4.65 2.85
C LEU A 84 4.78 4.76 2.01
N SER A 85 4.12 5.92 2.02
CA SER A 85 2.98 6.21 1.13
C SER A 85 3.41 6.37 -0.32
N GLU A 86 2.48 6.17 -1.26
CA GLU A 86 2.71 6.22 -2.72
C GLU A 86 3.91 5.40 -3.22
N THR A 87 4.34 4.42 -2.43
CA THR A 87 5.57 3.68 -2.71
C THR A 87 5.19 2.30 -3.24
N PRO A 88 5.72 1.92 -4.40
CA PRO A 88 5.47 0.58 -4.92
C PRO A 88 6.30 -0.47 -4.18
N TYR A 89 5.70 -1.63 -3.97
CA TYR A 89 6.31 -2.81 -3.36
C TYR A 89 6.00 -4.07 -4.16
N ASN A 90 6.92 -5.04 -4.16
CA ASN A 90 6.65 -6.41 -4.53
C ASN A 90 6.48 -7.24 -3.26
N ILE A 91 5.55 -8.20 -3.28
CA ILE A 91 5.35 -9.10 -2.15
C ILE A 91 5.83 -10.49 -2.54
N PHE A 92 6.84 -10.98 -1.83
CA PHE A 92 7.20 -12.39 -1.88
C PHE A 92 6.48 -13.13 -0.77
N CYS A 93 5.97 -14.32 -1.08
CA CYS A 93 5.41 -15.22 -0.08
C CYS A 93 6.08 -16.58 -0.16
N PHE A 94 6.24 -17.19 1.01
CA PHE A 94 6.85 -18.50 1.22
C PHE A 94 5.90 -19.34 2.06
N ALA A 95 5.78 -20.63 1.74
CA ALA A 95 4.98 -21.55 2.50
C ALA A 95 5.77 -22.80 2.81
N GLN A 96 5.54 -23.34 4.00
CA GLN A 96 6.12 -24.58 4.47
C GLN A 96 5.07 -25.38 5.22
N ASP A 97 5.08 -26.69 5.01
CA ASP A 97 4.41 -27.65 5.87
C ASP A 97 5.27 -27.87 7.12
N ASP A 98 5.11 -27.00 8.12
CA ASP A 98 5.87 -27.02 9.37
C ASP A 98 5.06 -27.48 10.58
N TRP A 99 3.95 -28.19 10.34
CA TRP A 99 3.07 -28.76 11.35
C TRP A 99 3.68 -29.99 12.07
N GLN A 100 4.97 -29.95 12.41
CA GLN A 100 5.75 -31.11 12.83
C GLN A 100 5.13 -31.92 13.98
N ILE A 101 4.61 -31.25 15.02
CA ILE A 101 4.08 -31.94 16.22
C ILE A 101 2.79 -32.69 15.88
N GLU A 102 1.91 -32.03 15.15
CA GLU A 102 0.62 -32.56 14.73
C GLU A 102 0.76 -33.55 13.56
N ALA A 103 1.62 -33.27 12.58
CA ALA A 103 1.85 -34.09 11.39
C ALA A 103 2.64 -35.37 11.69
N ASP A 104 3.71 -35.32 12.51
CA ASP A 104 4.48 -36.54 12.86
C ASP A 104 3.64 -37.55 13.67
N ASN A 105 2.60 -37.08 14.37
CA ASN A 105 1.73 -37.92 15.21
C ASN A 105 0.28 -38.04 14.69
N SER A 106 -0.05 -37.47 13.53
CA SER A 106 -1.41 -37.54 12.96
C SER A 106 -1.62 -38.84 12.20
N ALA A 107 -2.77 -39.47 12.40
CA ALA A 107 -3.23 -40.58 11.57
C ALA A 107 -3.69 -40.12 10.16
N LEU A 108 -3.83 -38.81 9.96
CA LEU A 108 -4.20 -38.15 8.71
C LEU A 108 -3.13 -37.11 8.37
N GLN A 109 -2.04 -37.57 7.75
CA GLN A 109 -1.00 -36.69 7.21
C GLN A 109 -1.45 -36.13 5.86
N SER A 110 -0.89 -34.98 5.48
CA SER A 110 -0.97 -34.54 4.08
C SER A 110 -0.43 -35.65 3.17
N ALA A 111 -1.07 -35.83 2.00
CA ALA A 111 -0.65 -36.83 1.02
C ALA A 111 0.82 -36.66 0.57
N ASN A 112 1.37 -35.44 0.71
CA ASN A 112 2.73 -35.14 0.31
C ASN A 112 3.69 -35.01 1.50
N TYR A 113 3.24 -35.04 2.75
CA TYR A 113 4.11 -34.84 3.92
C TYR A 113 5.29 -35.82 3.91
N ALA A 114 6.51 -35.27 3.92
CA ALA A 114 7.73 -36.04 4.06
C ALA A 114 8.66 -35.35 5.06
N ILE A 115 9.13 -36.11 6.05
CA ILE A 115 10.14 -35.63 7.00
C ILE A 115 11.43 -35.36 6.22
N GLY A 116 11.86 -34.09 6.18
CA GLY A 116 13.14 -33.69 5.56
C GLY A 116 13.13 -33.68 4.03
N ASN A 117 12.02 -33.27 3.41
CA ASN A 117 11.99 -33.06 1.96
C ASN A 117 13.04 -32.01 1.54
N THR A 118 13.98 -32.47 0.73
CA THR A 118 15.13 -31.73 0.20
C THR A 118 14.76 -30.84 -1.00
N ALA A 119 13.58 -30.20 -1.00
CA ALA A 119 13.17 -29.31 -2.09
C ALA A 119 14.23 -28.19 -2.33
N THR A 120 14.98 -27.82 -1.29
CA THR A 120 16.26 -27.11 -1.41
C THR A 120 17.46 -28.00 -0.99
N PRO A 121 18.42 -28.27 -1.89
CA PRO A 121 19.63 -29.05 -1.55
C PRO A 121 20.62 -28.36 -0.60
N SER A 122 20.44 -27.09 -0.23
CA SER A 122 21.45 -26.28 0.46
C SER A 122 21.14 -25.95 1.92
N MET A 123 19.99 -26.36 2.47
CA MET A 123 19.64 -26.06 3.87
C MET A 123 20.06 -27.21 4.79
N ALA A 124 21.32 -27.21 5.20
CA ALA A 124 21.82 -28.06 6.28
C ALA A 124 21.30 -27.52 7.62
N GLY A 125 20.09 -27.92 8.04
CA GLY A 125 19.53 -27.41 9.29
C GLY A 125 18.14 -27.91 9.69
N GLY A 126 17.99 -29.22 9.92
CA GLY A 126 16.94 -29.77 10.78
C GLY A 126 15.63 -30.20 10.11
N ASN A 127 14.94 -31.14 10.78
CA ASN A 127 13.64 -31.73 10.43
C ASN A 127 12.58 -30.66 10.08
N THR A 128 12.56 -30.22 8.85
CA THR A 128 11.68 -29.18 8.32
C THR A 128 10.82 -29.86 7.26
N GLY A 129 9.50 -29.77 7.38
CA GLY A 129 8.60 -30.40 6.40
C GLY A 129 8.66 -29.69 5.05
N ASN A 130 7.81 -30.13 4.11
CA ASN A 130 7.87 -29.72 2.71
C ASN A 130 7.76 -28.20 2.53
N GLU A 131 8.64 -27.61 1.73
CA GLU A 131 8.64 -26.18 1.43
C GLU A 131 8.45 -25.88 -0.06
N ILE A 132 7.99 -24.67 -0.38
CA ILE A 132 7.94 -24.21 -1.76
C ILE A 132 9.32 -23.81 -2.28
N THR A 133 9.54 -23.98 -3.59
CA THR A 133 10.78 -23.57 -4.25
C THR A 133 10.83 -22.06 -4.50
N PHE A 134 12.03 -21.52 -4.73
CA PHE A 134 12.20 -20.12 -5.15
C PHE A 134 11.40 -19.76 -6.43
N VAL A 135 11.29 -20.71 -7.37
CA VAL A 135 10.50 -20.54 -8.59
C VAL A 135 9.01 -20.35 -8.25
N ALA A 136 8.49 -21.12 -7.30
CA ALA A 136 7.10 -20.99 -6.85
C ALA A 136 6.88 -19.65 -6.11
N ALA A 137 7.81 -19.24 -5.24
CA ALA A 137 7.74 -17.95 -4.56
C ALA A 137 7.75 -16.77 -5.56
N THR A 138 8.58 -16.86 -6.61
CA THR A 138 8.62 -15.85 -7.69
C THR A 138 7.32 -15.83 -8.49
N ALA A 139 6.75 -17.00 -8.82
CA ALA A 139 5.47 -17.09 -9.52
C ALA A 139 4.32 -16.47 -8.71
N VAL A 140 4.31 -16.64 -7.38
CA VAL A 140 3.33 -15.99 -6.50
C VAL A 140 3.53 -14.48 -6.51
N LYS A 141 4.76 -13.97 -6.37
CA LYS A 141 5.06 -12.54 -6.49
C LYS A 141 4.58 -11.96 -7.82
N ASP A 142 4.84 -12.65 -8.92
CA ASP A 142 4.41 -12.21 -10.26
C ASP A 142 2.88 -12.21 -10.39
N ALA A 143 2.19 -13.19 -9.79
CA ALA A 143 0.73 -13.24 -9.76
C ALA A 143 0.11 -12.12 -8.91
N ILE A 144 0.73 -11.75 -7.79
CA ILE A 144 0.32 -10.59 -6.96
C ILE A 144 0.58 -9.29 -7.73
N GLY A 145 1.70 -9.20 -8.44
CA GLY A 145 2.14 -7.99 -9.11
C GLY A 145 2.75 -6.96 -8.15
N GLN A 146 2.84 -5.73 -8.62
CA GLN A 146 3.30 -4.59 -7.82
C GLN A 146 2.11 -3.96 -7.10
N VAL A 147 2.25 -3.71 -5.80
CA VAL A 147 1.24 -3.09 -4.97
C VAL A 147 1.75 -1.72 -4.52
N ILE A 148 0.89 -0.70 -4.57
CA ILE A 148 1.24 0.68 -4.17
C ILE A 148 0.43 1.01 -2.91
N THR A 149 1.10 1.54 -1.90
CA THR A 149 0.45 2.06 -0.69
C THR A 149 -0.34 3.34 -1.00
N LEU A 150 -1.44 3.56 -0.29
CA LEU A 150 -2.28 4.74 -0.51
C LEU A 150 -1.59 6.02 -0.01
N ASP A 151 -1.74 7.12 -0.73
CA ASP A 151 -1.56 8.45 -0.14
C ASP A 151 -2.82 8.84 0.63
N LEU A 152 -2.66 9.23 1.89
CA LEU A 152 -3.72 9.80 2.72
C LEU A 152 -3.38 11.21 3.21
N THR A 153 -2.24 11.77 2.78
CA THR A 153 -1.88 13.14 3.11
C THR A 153 -2.77 14.08 2.29
N PRO A 154 -3.46 15.05 2.91
CA PRO A 154 -4.28 15.99 2.15
C PRO A 154 -3.43 16.84 1.21
N PRO A 155 -3.95 17.22 0.02
CA PRO A 155 -3.22 18.05 -0.91
C PRO A 155 -2.96 19.43 -0.31
N VAL A 156 -1.73 19.93 -0.42
CA VAL A 156 -1.41 21.32 -0.08
C VAL A 156 -1.81 22.23 -1.24
N ILE A 157 -2.74 23.14 -0.97
CA ILE A 157 -3.19 24.15 -1.94
C ILE A 157 -2.29 25.39 -1.85
N THR A 158 -1.69 25.80 -2.98
CA THR A 158 -0.93 27.06 -3.09
C THR A 158 -1.60 27.98 -4.10
N VAL A 159 -2.08 29.14 -3.63
CA VAL A 159 -2.61 30.19 -4.52
C VAL A 159 -1.43 31.00 -5.08
N THR A 160 -1.35 31.08 -6.40
CA THR A 160 -0.26 31.75 -7.14
C THR A 160 -0.69 33.08 -7.76
N GLY A 161 -1.99 33.29 -7.95
CA GLY A 161 -2.52 34.53 -8.49
C GLY A 161 -4.02 34.66 -8.28
N ILE A 162 -4.48 35.89 -8.12
CA ILE A 162 -5.90 36.24 -8.07
C ILE A 162 -6.09 37.43 -9.01
N ALA A 163 -7.05 37.32 -9.92
CA ALA A 163 -7.47 38.40 -10.79
C ALA A 163 -8.99 38.54 -10.75
N SER A 164 -9.49 39.75 -10.95
CA SER A 164 -10.93 39.99 -11.03
C SER A 164 -11.28 40.92 -12.18
N THR A 165 -12.47 40.71 -12.73
CA THR A 165 -13.16 41.64 -13.61
C THR A 165 -14.46 42.07 -12.92
N GLU A 166 -15.28 42.87 -13.60
CA GLU A 166 -16.60 43.24 -13.08
C GLU A 166 -17.51 42.03 -12.81
N THR A 167 -17.35 40.94 -13.57
CA THR A 167 -18.27 39.79 -13.53
C THR A 167 -17.59 38.48 -13.16
N THR A 168 -16.27 38.45 -13.01
CA THR A 168 -15.53 37.20 -12.77
C THR A 168 -14.40 37.38 -11.77
N ILE A 169 -14.14 36.33 -10.99
CA ILE A 169 -12.91 36.18 -10.19
C ILE A 169 -12.18 34.95 -10.73
N THR A 170 -10.90 35.11 -11.04
CA THR A 170 -10.02 34.03 -11.49
C THR A 170 -9.01 33.74 -10.40
N VAL A 171 -9.05 32.52 -9.86
CA VAL A 171 -8.08 32.02 -8.88
C VAL A 171 -7.11 31.09 -9.59
N THR A 172 -5.84 31.46 -9.61
CA THR A 172 -4.76 30.62 -10.15
C THR A 172 -4.07 29.92 -8.99
N ALA A 173 -4.12 28.60 -8.95
CA ALA A 173 -3.58 27.81 -7.85
C ALA A 173 -2.92 26.52 -8.34
N LYS A 174 -2.15 25.89 -7.46
CA LYS A 174 -1.57 24.57 -7.67
C LYS A 174 -1.78 23.70 -6.45
N LEU A 175 -1.80 22.38 -6.67
CA LEU A 175 -1.83 21.38 -5.62
C LEU A 175 -0.47 20.68 -5.54
N SER A 176 -0.13 20.14 -4.37
CA SER A 176 1.06 19.28 -4.20
C SER A 176 0.91 17.89 -4.84
N GLU A 177 -0.30 17.52 -5.26
CA GLU A 177 -0.66 16.24 -5.88
C GLU A 177 -1.85 16.43 -6.84
N THR A 178 -2.22 15.40 -7.60
CA THR A 178 -3.38 15.46 -8.51
C THR A 178 -4.68 15.56 -7.70
N GLY A 179 -5.54 16.51 -8.04
CA GLY A 179 -6.76 16.73 -7.27
C GLY A 179 -7.71 17.71 -7.93
N THR A 180 -8.73 18.14 -7.20
CA THR A 180 -9.69 19.15 -7.67
C THR A 180 -9.71 20.32 -6.72
N ILE A 181 -9.49 21.52 -7.25
CA ILE A 181 -9.60 22.76 -6.49
C ILE A 181 -11.05 23.24 -6.59
N TRP A 182 -11.67 23.50 -5.45
CA TRP A 182 -12.99 24.10 -5.34
C TRP A 182 -12.87 25.49 -4.73
N CYS A 183 -13.61 26.46 -5.26
CA CYS A 183 -13.59 27.83 -4.76
C CYS A 183 -14.99 28.38 -4.63
N GLN A 184 -15.23 29.18 -3.59
CA GLN A 184 -16.44 29.99 -3.48
C GLN A 184 -16.05 31.40 -3.07
N ALA A 185 -16.57 32.39 -3.80
CA ALA A 185 -16.41 33.78 -3.42
C ALA A 185 -17.39 34.13 -2.28
N VAL A 186 -16.87 34.79 -1.24
CA VAL A 186 -17.69 35.38 -0.17
C VAL A 186 -17.41 36.87 -0.02
N ARG A 187 -18.43 37.62 0.38
CA ARG A 187 -18.29 39.05 0.63
C ARG A 187 -17.44 39.30 1.89
N THR A 188 -16.69 40.39 1.89
CA THR A 188 -15.95 40.82 3.08
C THR A 188 -16.90 41.00 4.27
N GLY A 189 -16.54 40.43 5.42
CA GLY A 189 -17.32 40.50 6.65
C GLY A 189 -18.45 39.46 6.77
N PHE A 190 -18.62 38.58 5.78
CA PHE A 190 -19.56 37.47 5.86
C PHE A 190 -18.89 36.22 6.46
N ASN A 191 -19.72 35.29 6.93
CA ASN A 191 -19.25 34.02 7.44
C ASN A 191 -18.48 33.24 6.37
N VAL A 192 -17.43 32.53 6.81
CA VAL A 192 -16.69 31.58 5.98
C VAL A 192 -17.66 30.48 5.53
N PRO A 193 -17.69 30.12 4.23
CA PRO A 193 -18.61 29.10 3.75
C PRO A 193 -18.21 27.73 4.28
N THR A 194 -19.20 26.88 4.51
CA THR A 194 -18.98 25.47 4.82
C THR A 194 -18.48 24.71 3.60
N ILE A 195 -17.87 23.55 3.81
CA ILE A 195 -17.39 22.69 2.72
C ILE A 195 -18.54 22.34 1.75
N LEU A 196 -19.73 22.05 2.27
CA LEU A 196 -20.89 21.73 1.43
C LEU A 196 -21.33 22.91 0.57
N GLU A 197 -21.28 24.14 1.08
CA GLU A 197 -21.60 25.34 0.29
C GLU A 197 -20.56 25.57 -0.82
N ILE A 198 -19.28 25.31 -0.55
CA ILE A 198 -18.22 25.41 -1.56
C ILE A 198 -18.46 24.38 -2.67
N LEU A 199 -18.83 23.15 -2.32
CA LEU A 199 -19.13 22.09 -3.28
C LEU A 199 -20.42 22.39 -4.07
N ASP A 200 -21.47 22.94 -3.43
CA ASP A 200 -22.74 23.31 -4.06
C ASP A 200 -22.55 24.44 -5.09
N SER A 201 -21.60 25.36 -4.83
CA SER A 201 -21.28 26.47 -5.75
C SER A 201 -20.76 26.01 -7.12
N ASN A 202 -20.23 24.79 -7.18
CA ASN A 202 -19.75 24.12 -8.39
C ASN A 202 -18.68 24.88 -9.21
N TYR A 203 -17.96 25.83 -8.61
CA TYR A 203 -16.77 26.42 -9.21
C TYR A 203 -15.55 25.59 -8.85
N ASN A 204 -15.12 24.75 -9.78
CA ASN A 204 -13.98 23.86 -9.57
C ASN A 204 -13.11 23.74 -10.82
N SER A 205 -11.90 23.23 -10.65
CA SER A 205 -11.05 22.79 -11.74
C SER A 205 -10.18 21.63 -11.29
N ALA A 206 -10.10 20.61 -12.15
CA ALA A 206 -9.16 19.52 -11.97
C ALA A 206 -7.72 20.03 -12.17
N PHE A 207 -6.80 19.46 -11.39
CA PHE A 207 -5.38 19.72 -11.44
C PHE A 207 -4.65 18.38 -11.55
N THR A 208 -3.74 18.27 -12.53
CA THR A 208 -2.88 17.09 -12.70
C THR A 208 -1.44 17.49 -12.43
N TYR A 209 -0.82 16.87 -11.41
CA TYR A 209 0.52 17.25 -10.94
C TYR A 209 1.63 16.94 -11.95
N ALA A 210 1.40 15.98 -12.86
CA ALA A 210 2.42 15.35 -13.71
C ALA A 210 3.09 16.23 -14.79
N ALA A 211 2.81 17.54 -14.88
CA ALA A 211 3.32 18.38 -15.98
C ALA A 211 4.58 19.22 -15.61
N SER A 212 4.74 19.63 -14.35
CA SER A 212 5.87 20.44 -13.84
C SER A 212 5.55 20.90 -12.40
N PRO A 213 6.53 21.04 -11.49
CA PRO A 213 6.31 21.65 -10.17
C PRO A 213 5.86 23.12 -10.21
N ALA A 214 5.90 23.74 -11.41
CA ALA A 214 5.39 25.07 -11.69
C ALA A 214 4.00 25.09 -12.35
N ALA A 215 3.40 23.92 -12.65
CA ALA A 215 2.08 23.85 -13.24
C ALA A 215 1.03 24.46 -12.30
N THR A 216 0.11 25.22 -12.87
CA THR A 216 -1.04 25.82 -12.18
C THR A 216 -2.32 25.50 -12.93
N THR A 217 -3.45 25.52 -12.22
CA THR A 217 -4.79 25.49 -12.81
C THR A 217 -5.53 26.77 -12.44
N THR A 218 -6.59 27.09 -13.18
CA THR A 218 -7.40 28.28 -12.96
C THR A 218 -8.84 27.90 -12.65
N VAL A 219 -9.34 28.33 -11.50
CA VAL A 219 -10.75 28.23 -11.15
C VAL A 219 -11.41 29.57 -11.49
N LEU A 220 -12.39 29.52 -12.41
CA LEU A 220 -13.19 30.68 -12.80
C LEU A 220 -14.48 30.73 -11.98
N ILE A 221 -14.65 31.81 -11.24
CA ILE A 221 -15.85 32.09 -10.45
C ILE A 221 -16.64 33.16 -11.19
N THR A 222 -17.80 32.79 -11.76
CA THR A 222 -18.64 33.67 -12.59
C THR A 222 -19.89 34.18 -11.87
N GLY A 223 -20.05 33.80 -10.60
CA GLY A 223 -21.25 34.13 -9.85
C GLY A 223 -21.03 34.00 -8.36
N TYR A 224 -21.97 34.56 -7.62
CA TYR A 224 -22.02 34.49 -6.18
C TYR A 224 -23.22 33.63 -5.80
N ASP A 225 -22.98 32.52 -5.12
CA ASP A 225 -24.06 31.78 -4.50
C ASP A 225 -24.27 32.31 -3.07
N ARG A 226 -25.50 32.73 -2.78
CA ARG A 226 -25.85 33.26 -1.45
C ARG A 226 -25.88 32.10 -0.46
N PRO A 227 -25.09 32.11 0.63
CA PRO A 227 -25.22 31.10 1.67
C PRO A 227 -26.67 31.04 2.15
N ARG A 228 -27.27 29.85 2.24
CA ARG A 228 -28.69 29.70 2.66
C ARG A 228 -28.94 30.20 4.09
N ASN A 229 -27.88 30.41 4.87
CA ASN A 229 -27.91 30.96 6.23
C ASN A 229 -27.80 32.50 6.29
N TYR A 230 -28.03 33.20 5.18
CA TYR A 230 -28.09 34.66 5.16
C TYR A 230 -29.39 35.13 5.84
N ASP A 231 -29.31 35.38 7.15
CA ASP A 231 -30.32 36.16 7.86
C ASP A 231 -30.40 37.56 7.23
N ASN A 232 -31.60 37.95 6.81
CA ASN A 232 -31.90 39.23 6.18
C ASN A 232 -32.09 40.37 7.20
N SER A 233 -31.76 40.20 8.49
CA SER A 233 -31.95 41.26 9.49
C SER A 233 -30.85 42.32 9.43
N TYR A 234 -30.95 43.26 8.48
CA TYR A 234 -30.41 44.62 8.58
C TYR A 234 -31.38 45.61 7.92
#